data_AF-A0A7R9QJS1-F1
#
_entry.id   AF-A0A7R9QJS1-F1
#
_cell.length_a   1.000
_cell.length_b   1.000
_cell.length_c   1.000
_cell.angle_alpha   90.00
_cell.angle_beta   90.00
_cell.angle_gamma   90.00
#
_symmetry.space_group_name_H-M   'P 1'
#
loop_
_entity.id
_entity.type
_entity.pdbx_description
1 polymer ?
#
loop_
_entity_poly.entity_id
_entity_poly.type
_entity_poly.pdbx_seq_one_letter_code
_entity_poly.pdbx_strand_id
1 'polypeptide(L)' 'MGHDAGAIAVSMHVLNPAAWPYFNSAISIGGTVFTPWAFKDNPKDQAMNFANFFGCDQRSDKMLDCLR' A
#
# COMPACT_ATOMS: atom_id res chain seq x y z
N MET A 1 5.33 14.16 8.12
CA MET A 1 5.29 14.89 6.84
C MET A 1 5.71 13.94 5.72
N GLY A 2 5.26 14.15 4.48
CA GLY A 2 5.66 13.34 3.33
C GLY A 2 5.42 14.05 2.00
N HIS A 3 6.17 13.66 0.98
CA HIS A 3 6.02 14.12 -0.41
C HIS A 3 5.71 12.91 -1.32
N ASP A 4 4.85 13.10 -2.31
CA ASP A 4 4.55 12.14 -3.37
C ASP A 4 3.95 10.85 -2.77
N ALA A 5 4.52 9.66 -3.00
CA ALA A 5 4.04 8.44 -2.35
C ALA A 5 4.03 8.56 -0.80
N GLY A 6 4.98 9.31 -0.24
CA GLY A 6 5.01 9.62 1.19
C GLY A 6 3.87 10.55 1.63
N ALA A 7 3.43 11.47 0.78
CA ALA A 7 2.28 12.33 1.07
C ALA A 7 0.97 11.55 1.08
N ILE A 8 0.84 10.56 0.18
CA ILE A 8 -0.27 9.61 0.17
C ILE A 8 -0.28 8.79 1.45
N ALA A 9 0.87 8.22 1.85
CA ALA A 9 0.99 7.45 3.09
C ALA A 9 0.62 8.27 4.33
N VAL A 10 1.08 9.52 4.44
CA VAL A 10 0.67 10.44 5.51
C VAL A 10 -0.84 10.66 5.50
N SER A 11 -1.43 10.89 4.32
CA SER A 11 -2.88 11.08 4.18
C SER A 11 -3.67 9.82 4.58
N MET A 12 -3.14 8.62 4.31
CA MET A 12 -3.74 7.36 4.76
C MET A 12 -3.66 7.22 6.29
N HIS A 13 -2.53 7.60 6.90
CA HIS A 13 -2.39 7.58 8.36
C HIS A 13 -3.33 8.55 9.07
N VAL A 14 -3.61 9.72 8.48
CA VAL A 14 -4.63 10.64 9.01
C VAL A 14 -6.01 9.98 9.06
N LEU A 15 -6.34 9.13 8.08
CA LEU A 15 -7.63 8.43 8.03
C LEU A 15 -7.70 7.17 8.89
N ASN A 16 -6.56 6.62 9.31
CA ASN A 16 -6.51 5.41 10.14
C ASN A 16 -6.68 5.77 11.63
N PRO A 17 -7.80 5.43 12.29
CA PRO A 17 -8.02 5.78 13.69
C PRO A 17 -6.98 5.16 14.64
N ALA A 18 -6.40 4.02 14.26
CA ALA A 18 -5.34 3.39 15.05
C ALA A 18 -4.05 4.22 15.06
N ALA A 19 -3.85 5.13 14.11
CA ALA A 19 -2.66 5.96 14.03
C ALA A 19 -2.76 7.27 14.85
N TRP A 20 -3.97 7.70 15.22
CA TRP A 20 -4.19 9.00 15.86
C TRP A 20 -3.45 9.21 17.19
N PRO A 21 -3.31 8.21 18.08
CA PRO A 21 -2.56 8.40 19.32
C PRO A 21 -1.07 8.70 19.11
N TYR A 22 -0.54 8.44 17.92
CA TYR A 22 0.90 8.50 17.64
C TYR A 22 1.34 9.78 16.94
N PHE A 23 0.42 10.58 16.39
CA PHE A 23 0.76 11.78 15.62
C PHE A 23 -0.18 12.94 15.95
N ASN A 24 0.41 14.11 16.24
CA ASN A 24 -0.36 15.33 16.52
C ASN A 24 -0.71 16.13 15.26
N SER A 25 0.10 16.00 14.20
CA SER A 25 -0.05 16.82 12.98
C SER A 25 0.51 16.09 11.75
N ALA A 26 -0.03 16.42 10.59
CA ALA A 26 0.31 15.80 9.31
C ALA A 26 0.46 16.86 8.21
N ILE A 27 1.42 16.64 7.31
CA ILE A 27 1.64 17.47 6.11
C ILE A 27 1.87 16.51 4.94
N SER A 28 1.04 16.64 3.91
CA SER A 28 1.07 15.87 2.67
C SER A 28 1.34 16.83 1.51
N ILE A 29 2.48 16.67 0.83
CA ILE A 29 2.95 17.56 -0.23
C ILE A 29 2.93 16.80 -1.56
N GLY A 30 2.22 17.30 -2.57
CA GLY A 30 2.23 16.68 -3.91
C GLY A 30 1.57 15.30 -4.00
N GLY A 31 0.73 14.92 -3.02
CA GLY A 31 -0.02 13.66 -3.06
C GLY A 31 -1.03 13.55 -1.91
N THR A 32 -2.12 12.81 -2.11
CA THR A 32 -3.15 12.54 -1.08
C THR A 32 -3.76 11.15 -1.28
N VAL A 33 -4.61 10.71 -0.37
CA VAL A 33 -5.37 9.44 -0.52
C VAL A 33 -6.20 9.36 -1.81
N PHE A 34 -6.60 10.50 -2.39
CA PHE A 34 -7.39 10.56 -3.63
C PHE A 34 -6.56 10.57 -4.90
N THR A 35 -5.22 10.53 -4.78
CA THR A 35 -4.36 10.45 -5.95
C THR A 35 -4.68 9.15 -6.72
N PRO A 36 -4.89 9.17 -8.05
CA PRO A 36 -5.41 8.02 -8.80
C PRO A 36 -4.61 6.72 -8.68
N TRP A 37 -3.32 6.80 -8.36
CA TRP A 37 -2.43 5.66 -8.17
C TRP A 37 -2.19 5.30 -6.69
N ALA A 38 -2.89 5.95 -5.76
CA ALA A 38 -2.79 5.69 -4.32
C ALA A 38 -3.24 4.27 -3.95
N PHE A 39 -4.23 3.75 -4.65
CA PHE A 39 -4.76 2.40 -4.45
C PHE A 39 -4.57 1.55 -5.72
N LYS A 40 -4.47 0.24 -5.50
CA LYS A 40 -4.57 -0.76 -6.56
C LYS A 40 -5.95 -1.38 -6.49
N ASP A 41 -6.66 -1.37 -7.62
CA ASP A 41 -8.03 -1.91 -7.69
C ASP A 41 -8.04 -3.44 -7.57
N ASN A 42 -7.08 -4.11 -8.21
CA ASN A 42 -6.96 -5.56 -8.24
C ASN A 42 -5.60 -6.04 -7.69
N PRO A 43 -5.30 -5.83 -6.39
CA PRO A 43 -4.00 -6.15 -5.81
C PRO A 43 -3.71 -7.66 -5.83
N LYS A 44 -4.76 -8.50 -5.77
CA LYS A 44 -4.63 -9.97 -5.85
C LYS A 44 -4.13 -10.41 -7.22
N ASP A 45 -4.70 -9.89 -8.30
CA ASP A 45 -4.28 -10.24 -9.66
C ASP A 45 -2.85 -9.78 -9.93
N GLN A 46 -2.49 -8.59 -9.45
CA GLN A 46 -1.12 -8.11 -9.51
C GLN A 46 -0.15 -9.05 -8.77
N ALA A 47 -0.52 -9.50 -7.56
CA ALA A 47 0.29 -10.45 -6.79
C ALA A 47 0.42 -11.81 -7.48
N MET A 48 -0.67 -12.35 -8.06
CA MET A 48 -0.65 -13.63 -8.79
C MET A 48 0.22 -13.56 -10.05
N ASN A 49 0.18 -12.44 -10.78
CA ASN A 49 1.04 -12.22 -11.94
C ASN A 49 2.52 -12.14 -11.54
N PHE A 50 2.81 -11.46 -10.43
CA PHE A 50 4.16 -11.38 -9.88
C PHE A 50 4.67 -12.75 -9.41
N ALA A 51 3.84 -13.50 -8.69
CA ALA A 51 4.14 -14.88 -8.30
C ALA A 51 4.46 -15.78 -9.50
N ASN A 52 3.64 -15.71 -10.55
CA ASN A 52 3.85 -16.50 -11.77
C ASN A 52 5.17 -16.13 -12.46
N PHE A 53 5.54 -14.85 -12.47
CA PHE A 53 6.81 -14.39 -13.03
C PHE A 53 8.02 -15.01 -12.32
N PHE A 54 7.93 -15.23 -11.01
CA PHE A 54 8.97 -15.90 -10.21
C PHE A 54 8.79 -17.42 -10.12
N GLY A 55 7.81 -18.01 -10.80
CA GLY A 55 7.53 -19.44 -10.77
C GLY A 55 6.93 -19.94 -9.44
N CYS A 56 6.37 -19.05 -8.63
CA CYS A 56 5.71 -19.40 -7.38
C CYS A 56 4.32 -20.02 -7.62
N ASP A 57 3.91 -20.94 -6.74
CA ASP A 57 2.55 -21.49 -6.69
C ASP A 57 1.55 -20.34 -6.42
N GLN A 58 0.38 -20.36 -7.07
CA GLN A 58 -0.63 -19.31 -6.93
C GLN A 58 -1.61 -19.53 -5.77
N ARG A 59 -1.51 -20.65 -5.06
CA ARG A 59 -2.27 -20.90 -3.83
C ARG A 59 -1.79 -19.95 -2.73
N SER A 60 -2.71 -19.23 -2.11
CA SER A 60 -2.38 -18.06 -1.29
C SER A 60 -1.35 -18.29 -0.19
N ASP A 61 -1.38 -19.42 0.52
CA ASP A 61 -0.40 -19.79 1.54
C ASP A 61 1.00 -20.00 0.94
N LYS A 62 1.11 -20.87 -0.06
CA LYS A 62 2.38 -21.19 -0.74
C LYS A 62 2.94 -20.01 -1.52
N MET A 63 2.07 -19.20 -2.11
CA MET A 63 2.42 -17.99 -2.84
C MET A 63 3.12 -17.00 -1.93
N LEU A 64 2.55 -16.76 -0.75
CA LEU A 64 3.12 -15.83 0.23
C LEU A 64 4.45 -16.34 0.79
N ASP A 65 4.58 -17.63 1.05
CA ASP A 65 5.84 -18.21 1.53
C ASP A 65 6.94 -18.17 0.47
N CYS A 66 6.59 -18.27 -0.81
CA CYS A 66 7.53 -18.17 -1.93
C CYS A 66 7.98 -16.73 -2.22
N LEU A 67 7.10 -15.74 -2.03
CA LEU A 67 7.35 -14.32 -2.32
C LEU A 67 8.01 -13.52 -1.18
N ARG A 68 8.11 -14.10 0.02
CA ARG A 68 8.75 -13.49 1.21
C ARG A 68 10.26 -13.48 1.07
#